data_AF-A0A662YU66-F1
#
_entry.id   AF-A0A662YU66-F1
#
_cell.length_a   1.000
_cell.length_b   1.000
_cell.length_c   1.000
_cell.angle_alpha   90.00
_cell.angle_beta   90.00
_cell.angle_gamma   90.00
#
_symmetry.space_group_name_H-M   'P 1'
#
loop_
_entity.id
_entity.type
_entity.pdbx_description
1 polymer ?
#
loop_
_entity_poly.entity_id
_entity_poly.type
_entity_poly.pdbx_seq_one_letter_code
_entity_poly.pdbx_strand_id
1 'polypeptide(L)'
;MNYLNWVFVITLFFVVLAGVSSQNETITWCVLSDAEEQKCLDFAVHSSGKNFHGKLQCTRAYNSIDCMEKIKNGTADAATMAGDDIYAAAVGDFFGYSCVPGVKDPEYDPKGNNPKNLCEACIGDDNDGNICANDPSERHFGEVGALRCVAENLGDVAFVKHSTVFDTMNVKDPESWVKDLELEDLKLLCPDGTEATLTEHRKCNLAAVPASAVVVRLEDKCRVFKFLNRAQRMFGNAMQGFSLFDSSPYGGKDLMFTDGTRKLLKVVGSYSSWLGPSYTKVLQAFECEGKFILNVKVSAKSILNRNCSSLCPNPSFPTGSLWM
;
A
#
# COMPACT_ATOMS: atom_id res chain seq x y z
N MET A 1 -45.44 -2.48 -53.18
CA MET A 1 -45.04 -3.01 -51.86
C MET A 1 -45.12 -4.53 -51.96
N ASN A 2 -44.08 -5.38 -51.90
CA ASN A 2 -42.86 -5.29 -51.10
C ASN A 2 -41.88 -6.46 -51.44
N TYR A 3 -41.64 -6.75 -52.73
CA TYR A 3 -40.64 -7.77 -53.12
C TYR A 3 -39.24 -7.36 -52.64
N LEU A 4 -38.93 -6.05 -52.70
CA LEU A 4 -37.70 -5.48 -52.14
C LEU A 4 -37.60 -5.70 -50.61
N ASN A 5 -38.70 -5.54 -49.85
CA ASN A 5 -38.67 -5.72 -48.40
C ASN A 5 -38.47 -7.19 -47.99
N TRP A 6 -38.98 -8.16 -48.76
CA TRP A 6 -38.72 -9.58 -48.48
C TRP A 6 -37.28 -9.97 -48.77
N VAL A 7 -36.67 -9.44 -49.84
CA VAL A 7 -35.25 -9.65 -50.13
C VAL A 7 -34.38 -9.02 -49.02
N PHE A 8 -34.71 -7.81 -48.56
CA PHE A 8 -34.00 -7.15 -47.45
C PHE A 8 -34.13 -7.88 -46.11
N VAL A 9 -35.30 -8.43 -45.79
CA VAL A 9 -35.50 -9.20 -44.55
C VAL A 9 -34.76 -10.54 -44.61
N ILE A 10 -34.76 -11.22 -45.77
CA ILE A 10 -34.05 -12.48 -45.96
C ILE A 10 -32.53 -12.27 -45.95
N THR A 11 -32.01 -11.20 -46.58
CA THR A 11 -30.58 -10.88 -46.53
C THR A 11 -30.14 -10.44 -45.14
N LEU A 12 -30.95 -9.67 -44.38
CA LEU A 12 -30.64 -9.38 -42.98
C LEU A 12 -30.63 -10.65 -42.12
N PHE A 13 -31.55 -11.59 -42.34
CA PHE A 13 -31.59 -12.85 -41.58
C PHE A 13 -30.37 -13.74 -41.86
N PHE A 14 -29.90 -13.80 -43.11
CA PHE A 14 -28.68 -14.52 -43.48
C PHE A 14 -27.40 -13.83 -42.95
N VAL A 15 -27.36 -12.50 -42.88
CA VAL A 15 -26.23 -11.76 -42.28
C VAL A 15 -26.17 -11.98 -40.76
N VAL A 16 -27.31 -12.10 -40.08
CA VAL A 16 -27.35 -12.40 -38.63
C VAL A 16 -26.93 -13.86 -38.33
N LEU A 17 -27.25 -14.82 -39.20
CA LEU A 17 -26.82 -16.22 -39.05
C LEU A 17 -25.33 -16.46 -39.36
N ALA A 18 -24.72 -15.62 -40.21
CA ALA A 18 -23.28 -15.70 -40.50
C ALA A 18 -22.37 -15.12 -39.40
N GLY A 19 -22.95 -14.51 -38.36
CA GLY A 19 -22.22 -13.79 -37.32
C GLY A 19 -22.02 -14.50 -35.98
N VAL A 20 -22.54 -15.71 -35.77
CA VAL A 20 -22.27 -16.46 -34.53
C VAL A 20 -20.98 -17.25 -34.70
N SER A 21 -19.86 -16.54 -34.54
CA SER A 21 -18.54 -17.14 -34.30
C SER A 21 -18.61 -17.91 -32.98
N SER A 22 -18.68 -19.24 -33.05
CA SER A 22 -18.36 -20.11 -31.91
C SER A 22 -16.87 -20.00 -31.64
N GLN A 23 -16.46 -19.00 -30.86
CA GLN A 23 -15.07 -18.87 -30.43
C GLN A 23 -14.71 -20.09 -29.57
N ASN A 24 -13.79 -20.92 -30.06
CA ASN A 24 -13.07 -21.86 -29.22
C ASN A 24 -12.07 -21.02 -28.40
N GLU A 25 -12.57 -20.38 -27.35
CA GLU A 25 -11.76 -19.47 -26.52
C GLU A 25 -10.62 -20.26 -25.88
N THR A 26 -9.40 -19.94 -26.31
CA THR A 26 -8.18 -20.48 -25.71
C THR A 26 -7.78 -19.52 -24.61
N ILE A 27 -7.61 -20.03 -23.39
CA ILE A 27 -7.18 -19.24 -22.23
C ILE A 27 -5.73 -19.61 -21.96
N THR A 28 -4.84 -18.63 -21.96
CA THR A 28 -3.42 -18.76 -21.66
C THR A 28 -3.17 -18.38 -20.21
N TRP A 29 -2.91 -19.38 -19.37
CA TRP A 29 -2.61 -19.19 -17.96
C TRP A 29 -1.12 -18.93 -17.76
N CYS A 30 -0.79 -17.86 -17.06
CA CYS A 30 0.58 -17.50 -16.75
C CYS A 30 1.04 -18.09 -15.40
N VAL A 31 2.25 -18.66 -15.38
CA VAL A 31 2.80 -19.44 -14.27
C VAL A 31 4.19 -18.94 -13.85
N LEU A 32 4.48 -19.01 -12.54
CA LEU A 32 5.64 -18.36 -11.91
C LEU A 32 6.75 -19.33 -11.48
N SER A 33 6.53 -20.65 -11.59
CA SER A 33 7.55 -21.67 -11.35
C SER A 33 7.41 -22.87 -12.29
N ASP A 34 8.49 -23.64 -12.44
CA ASP A 34 8.49 -24.86 -13.27
C ASP A 34 7.48 -25.90 -12.72
N ALA A 35 7.30 -25.94 -11.41
CA ALA A 35 6.29 -26.78 -10.76
C ALA A 35 4.86 -26.34 -11.10
N GLU A 36 4.61 -25.02 -11.16
CA GLU A 36 3.32 -24.48 -11.58
C GLU A 36 3.06 -24.70 -13.08
N GLU A 37 4.10 -24.57 -13.92
CA GLU A 37 4.01 -24.85 -15.35
C GLU A 37 3.62 -26.30 -15.60
N GLN A 38 4.30 -27.26 -14.95
CA GLN A 38 3.95 -28.67 -15.08
C GLN A 38 2.50 -28.93 -14.65
N LYS A 39 2.07 -28.34 -13.52
CA LYS A 39 0.69 -28.45 -13.04
C LYS A 39 -0.33 -27.84 -14.02
N CYS A 40 0.00 -26.72 -14.63
CA CYS A 40 -0.85 -26.07 -15.63
C CYS A 40 -0.99 -26.95 -16.88
N LEU A 41 0.12 -27.51 -17.37
CA LEU A 41 0.13 -28.41 -18.52
C LEU A 41 -0.69 -29.68 -18.24
N ASP A 42 -0.52 -30.30 -17.06
CA ASP A 42 -1.33 -31.44 -16.64
C ASP A 42 -2.82 -31.07 -16.60
N PHE A 43 -3.17 -29.89 -16.06
CA PHE A 43 -4.54 -29.40 -16.04
C PHE A 43 -5.12 -29.21 -17.45
N ALA A 44 -4.33 -28.66 -18.38
CA ALA A 44 -4.74 -28.46 -19.78
C ALA A 44 -5.07 -29.77 -20.50
N VAL A 45 -4.31 -30.83 -20.23
CA VAL A 45 -4.60 -32.17 -20.80
C VAL A 45 -5.89 -32.75 -20.24
N HIS A 46 -6.13 -32.62 -18.93
CA HIS A 46 -7.29 -33.21 -18.27
C HIS A 46 -8.61 -32.45 -18.51
N SER A 47 -8.55 -31.13 -18.73
CA SER A 47 -9.74 -30.32 -19.01
C SER A 47 -10.30 -30.55 -20.41
N SER A 48 -9.43 -30.83 -21.39
CA SER A 48 -9.79 -31.07 -22.79
C SER A 48 -10.68 -32.31 -23.01
N GLY A 49 -10.75 -33.25 -22.06
CA GLY A 49 -11.46 -34.52 -22.21
C GLY A 49 -12.90 -34.58 -21.68
N LYS A 50 -13.46 -33.50 -21.12
CA LYS A 50 -14.70 -33.56 -20.32
C LYS A 50 -15.80 -32.54 -20.67
N ASN A 51 -16.28 -32.48 -21.92
CA ASN A 51 -17.32 -31.53 -22.35
C ASN A 51 -17.05 -30.07 -21.90
N PHE A 52 -15.77 -29.73 -21.80
CA PHE A 52 -15.33 -28.41 -21.37
C PHE A 52 -15.20 -27.56 -22.63
N HIS A 53 -15.91 -26.43 -22.68
CA HIS A 53 -15.79 -25.49 -23.78
C HIS A 53 -14.55 -24.61 -23.55
N GLY A 54 -13.56 -24.70 -24.45
CA GLY A 54 -12.33 -23.93 -24.41
C GLY A 54 -11.06 -24.78 -24.26
N LYS A 55 -9.92 -24.17 -24.58
CA LYS A 55 -8.58 -24.80 -24.50
C LYS A 55 -7.71 -24.05 -23.52
N LEU A 56 -7.02 -24.75 -22.62
CA LEU A 56 -6.04 -24.12 -21.74
C LEU A 56 -4.64 -24.18 -22.37
N GLN A 57 -3.94 -23.06 -22.38
CA GLN A 57 -2.51 -22.94 -22.66
C GLN A 57 -1.79 -22.42 -21.41
N CYS A 58 -0.47 -22.63 -21.36
CA CYS A 58 0.35 -22.22 -20.23
C CYS A 58 1.54 -21.41 -20.76
N THR A 59 1.86 -20.30 -20.10
CA THR A 59 3.02 -19.47 -20.44
C THR A 59 3.83 -19.15 -19.18
N ARG A 60 5.15 -19.35 -19.25
CA ARG A 60 6.06 -19.14 -18.12
C ARG A 60 6.47 -17.65 -18.03
N ALA A 61 6.42 -17.07 -16.84
CA ALA A 61 6.85 -15.70 -16.56
C ALA A 61 7.91 -15.62 -15.45
N TYR A 62 8.89 -14.72 -15.56
CA TYR A 62 10.00 -14.65 -14.61
C TYR A 62 9.56 -14.33 -13.18
N ASN A 63 8.56 -13.46 -13.03
CA ASN A 63 7.99 -13.07 -11.75
C ASN A 63 6.54 -12.56 -11.96
N SER A 64 5.88 -12.16 -10.87
CA SER A 64 4.50 -11.68 -10.90
C SER A 64 4.32 -10.47 -11.83
N ILE A 65 5.29 -9.54 -11.92
CA ILE A 65 5.21 -8.36 -12.79
C ILE A 65 5.29 -8.74 -14.27
N ASP A 66 6.25 -9.58 -14.65
CA ASP A 66 6.34 -10.09 -16.03
C ASP A 66 5.05 -10.80 -16.43
N CYS A 67 4.42 -11.51 -15.49
CA CYS A 67 3.13 -12.15 -15.69
C CYS A 67 1.99 -11.13 -15.93
N MET A 68 1.96 -10.03 -15.18
CA MET A 68 1.00 -8.93 -15.42
C MET A 68 1.26 -8.20 -16.73
N GLU A 69 2.52 -7.99 -17.10
CA GLU A 69 2.88 -7.38 -18.39
C GLU A 69 2.43 -8.28 -19.54
N LYS A 70 2.62 -9.60 -19.41
CA LYS A 70 2.11 -10.60 -20.36
C LYS A 70 0.58 -10.58 -20.46
N ILE A 71 -0.13 -10.34 -19.36
CA ILE A 71 -1.59 -10.17 -19.39
C ILE A 71 -1.97 -8.87 -20.11
N LYS A 72 -1.32 -7.76 -19.75
CA LYS A 72 -1.54 -6.42 -20.31
C LYS A 72 -1.29 -6.38 -21.82
N ASN A 73 -0.28 -7.10 -22.32
CA ASN A 73 0.06 -7.16 -23.74
C ASN A 73 -0.67 -8.28 -24.51
N GLY A 74 -1.50 -9.09 -23.85
CA GLY A 74 -2.29 -10.16 -24.46
C GLY A 74 -1.51 -11.44 -24.79
N THR A 75 -0.32 -11.64 -24.23
CA THR A 75 0.43 -12.92 -24.33
C THR A 75 0.04 -13.92 -23.25
N ALA A 76 -0.70 -13.48 -22.23
CA ALA A 76 -1.40 -14.29 -21.24
C ALA A 76 -2.81 -13.73 -21.03
N ASP A 77 -3.74 -14.56 -20.55
CA ASP A 77 -5.13 -14.17 -20.28
C ASP A 77 -5.43 -14.10 -18.77
N ALA A 78 -4.77 -14.94 -17.97
CA ALA A 78 -5.02 -15.04 -16.54
C ALA A 78 -3.80 -15.54 -15.75
N ALA A 79 -3.75 -15.21 -14.46
CA ALA A 79 -2.77 -15.74 -13.51
C ALA A 79 -3.37 -15.74 -12.09
N THR A 80 -2.77 -16.51 -11.18
CA THR A 80 -3.01 -16.36 -9.73
C THR A 80 -1.93 -15.47 -9.16
N MET A 81 -2.31 -14.43 -8.42
CA MET A 81 -1.37 -13.47 -7.83
C MET A 81 -1.73 -13.18 -6.38
N ALA A 82 -0.72 -12.82 -5.60
CA ALA A 82 -0.91 -12.37 -4.22
C ALA A 82 -1.30 -10.88 -4.20
N GLY A 83 -2.07 -10.45 -3.19
CA GLY A 83 -2.63 -9.10 -3.15
C GLY A 83 -1.57 -8.00 -3.05
N ASP A 84 -0.49 -8.29 -2.32
CA ASP A 84 0.72 -7.46 -2.24
C ASP A 84 1.38 -7.23 -3.62
N ASP A 85 1.56 -8.30 -4.41
CA ASP A 85 2.13 -8.22 -5.76
C ASP A 85 1.22 -7.36 -6.69
N ILE A 86 -0.10 -7.53 -6.58
CA ILE A 86 -1.10 -6.77 -7.37
C ILE A 86 -1.05 -5.30 -6.97
N TYR A 87 -1.02 -5.00 -5.68
CA TYR A 87 -1.02 -3.64 -5.18
C TYR A 87 0.25 -2.88 -5.60
N ALA A 88 1.42 -3.47 -5.37
CA ALA A 88 2.69 -2.85 -5.74
C ALA A 88 2.76 -2.55 -7.24
N ALA A 89 2.31 -3.49 -8.07
CA ALA A 89 2.24 -3.30 -9.51
C ALA A 89 1.23 -2.23 -9.93
N ALA A 90 0.03 -2.21 -9.34
CA ALA A 90 -0.97 -1.19 -9.64
C ALA A 90 -0.45 0.22 -9.29
N VAL A 91 0.24 0.38 -8.17
CA VAL A 91 0.87 1.65 -7.78
C VAL A 91 1.98 2.02 -8.77
N GLY A 92 2.85 1.08 -9.14
CA GLY A 92 3.92 1.31 -10.10
C GLY A 92 3.46 1.52 -11.55
N ASP A 93 2.28 1.03 -11.92
CA ASP A 93 1.66 1.31 -13.22
C ASP A 93 0.92 2.65 -13.22
N PHE A 94 0.37 3.06 -12.07
CA PHE A 94 -0.36 4.33 -11.93
C PHE A 94 0.60 5.52 -11.85
N PHE A 95 1.65 5.41 -11.04
CA PHE A 95 2.68 6.43 -10.90
C PHE A 95 3.89 6.08 -11.77
N GLY A 96 4.43 7.06 -12.49
CA GLY A 96 5.66 6.91 -13.26
C GLY A 96 6.87 6.75 -12.35
N TYR A 97 7.64 7.82 -12.13
CA TYR A 97 8.76 7.81 -11.20
C TYR A 97 8.26 8.07 -9.77
N SER A 98 8.75 7.33 -8.78
CA SER A 98 8.34 7.48 -7.38
C SER A 98 9.49 7.16 -6.42
N CYS A 99 9.35 7.65 -5.19
CA CYS A 99 10.22 7.26 -4.08
C CYS A 99 9.38 6.66 -2.96
N VAL A 100 9.50 5.34 -2.79
CA VAL A 100 8.83 4.55 -1.75
C VAL A 100 9.92 3.78 -0.98
N PRO A 101 10.56 4.41 0.03
CA PRO A 101 11.61 3.78 0.80
C PRO A 101 11.18 2.43 1.38
N GLY A 102 12.06 1.42 1.29
CA GLY A 102 11.81 0.07 1.78
C GLY A 102 11.03 -0.84 0.85
N VAL A 103 10.48 -0.34 -0.26
CA VAL A 103 9.70 -1.17 -1.21
C VAL A 103 10.56 -2.26 -1.88
N LYS A 104 11.88 -2.19 -1.78
CA LYS A 104 12.84 -3.17 -2.31
C LYS A 104 13.57 -3.96 -1.25
N ASP A 105 13.29 -3.72 0.02
CA ASP A 105 13.93 -4.45 1.10
C ASP A 105 13.52 -5.93 1.04
N PRO A 106 14.46 -6.89 1.17
CA PRO A 106 14.13 -8.31 1.14
C PRO A 106 13.10 -8.77 2.18
N GLU A 107 12.88 -7.97 3.23
CA GLU A 107 11.84 -8.20 4.24
C GLU A 107 10.43 -7.96 3.68
N TYR A 108 10.25 -6.97 2.81
CA TYR A 108 8.96 -6.58 2.23
C TYR A 108 8.80 -6.98 0.75
N ASP A 109 9.91 -7.20 0.04
CA ASP A 109 9.99 -7.73 -1.32
C ASP A 109 10.81 -9.04 -1.34
N PRO A 110 10.36 -10.11 -0.66
CA PRO A 110 11.10 -11.37 -0.60
C PRO A 110 11.23 -12.06 -1.98
N LYS A 111 10.39 -11.68 -2.95
CA LYS A 111 10.42 -12.20 -4.33
C LYS A 111 11.25 -11.33 -5.27
N GLY A 112 11.67 -10.14 -4.84
CA GLY A 112 12.38 -9.15 -5.68
C GLY A 112 11.55 -8.66 -6.86
N ASN A 113 10.23 -8.67 -6.75
CA ASN A 113 9.30 -8.42 -7.85
C ASN A 113 8.58 -7.07 -7.75
N ASN A 114 8.83 -6.21 -6.76
CA ASN A 114 8.16 -4.91 -6.79
C ASN A 114 8.56 -4.11 -8.05
N PRO A 115 7.78 -3.12 -8.52
CA PRO A 115 8.20 -2.31 -9.67
C PRO A 115 9.46 -1.49 -9.35
N LYS A 116 10.36 -1.32 -10.32
CA LYS A 116 11.64 -0.61 -10.12
C LYS A 116 11.43 0.89 -9.96
N ASN A 117 10.48 1.44 -10.70
CA ASN A 117 10.11 2.85 -10.72
C ASN A 117 9.67 3.41 -9.37
N LEU A 118 9.29 2.54 -8.42
CA LEU A 118 8.96 2.94 -7.05
C LEU A 118 10.17 3.40 -6.22
N CYS A 119 11.41 3.18 -6.68
CA CYS A 119 12.63 3.71 -6.05
C CYS A 119 13.38 4.71 -6.92
N GLU A 120 12.91 5.01 -8.13
CA GLU A 120 13.69 5.77 -9.11
C GLU A 120 13.76 7.28 -8.79
N ALA A 121 12.85 7.81 -7.98
CA ALA A 121 12.94 9.19 -7.50
C ALA A 121 13.69 9.33 -6.16
N CYS A 122 14.11 8.22 -5.54
CA CYS A 122 14.90 8.24 -4.31
C CYS A 122 16.35 8.62 -4.57
N ILE A 123 17.01 9.28 -3.61
CA ILE A 123 18.34 9.89 -3.81
C ILE A 123 19.43 9.38 -2.88
N GLY A 124 19.10 8.49 -1.93
CA GLY A 124 20.05 7.93 -0.99
C GLY A 124 20.74 8.96 -0.11
N ASP A 125 21.94 8.61 0.34
CA ASP A 125 22.84 9.45 1.13
C ASP A 125 23.77 10.32 0.25
N ASP A 126 24.68 11.07 0.87
CA ASP A 126 25.61 11.96 0.17
C ASP A 126 26.63 11.24 -0.75
N ASN A 127 26.75 9.92 -0.66
CA ASN A 127 27.66 9.11 -1.48
C ASN A 127 26.92 8.24 -2.50
N ASP A 128 25.65 8.55 -2.80
CA ASP A 128 24.75 7.71 -3.61
C ASP A 128 24.59 6.28 -3.04
N GLY A 129 24.83 6.12 -1.74
CA GLY A 129 24.56 4.90 -0.97
C GLY A 129 23.14 4.89 -0.42
N ASN A 130 22.68 3.73 0.05
CA ASN A 130 21.39 3.59 0.75
C ASN A 130 20.16 4.12 -0.02
N ILE A 131 20.22 4.15 -1.35
CA ILE A 131 19.09 4.58 -2.19
C ILE A 131 17.90 3.67 -1.90
N CYS A 132 16.76 4.29 -1.57
CA CYS A 132 15.50 3.63 -1.24
C CYS A 132 15.54 2.79 0.04
N ALA A 133 16.52 3.01 0.93
CA ALA A 133 16.59 2.36 2.23
C ALA A 133 15.44 2.79 3.15
N ASN A 134 14.89 1.87 3.93
CA ASN A 134 13.80 2.13 4.88
C ASN A 134 14.29 2.75 6.20
N ASP A 135 15.15 3.77 6.11
CA ASP A 135 15.67 4.48 7.27
C ASP A 135 16.17 5.90 6.89
N PRO A 136 16.48 6.76 7.88
CA PRO A 136 16.87 8.15 7.63
C PRO A 136 18.18 8.36 6.84
N SER A 137 18.93 7.32 6.47
CA SER A 137 20.05 7.45 5.52
C SER A 137 19.58 7.82 4.11
N GLU A 138 18.35 7.42 3.73
CA GLU A 138 17.69 7.92 2.53
C GLU A 138 17.12 9.32 2.80
N ARG A 139 17.58 10.34 2.06
CA ARG A 139 17.17 11.73 2.28
C ARG A 139 15.70 12.00 1.95
N HIS A 140 15.07 11.17 1.12
CA HIS A 140 13.62 11.22 0.86
C HIS A 140 12.79 10.34 1.81
N PHE A 141 13.39 9.81 2.88
CA PHE A 141 12.70 9.02 3.89
C PHE A 141 11.76 9.84 4.79
N GLY A 142 10.60 9.27 5.11
CA GLY A 142 9.61 9.87 6.00
C GLY A 142 8.88 11.08 5.40
N GLU A 143 8.06 11.75 6.22
CA GLU A 143 7.18 12.83 5.73
C GLU A 143 7.95 14.06 5.25
N VAL A 144 9.04 14.43 5.96
CA VAL A 144 9.89 15.56 5.56
C VAL A 144 10.66 15.23 4.29
N GLY A 145 11.16 13.99 4.16
CA GLY A 145 11.84 13.53 2.95
C GLY A 145 10.92 13.47 1.75
N ALA A 146 9.67 13.04 1.92
CA ALA A 146 8.65 13.07 0.86
C ALA A 146 8.34 14.50 0.41
N LEU A 147 8.22 15.46 1.34
CA LEU A 147 8.07 16.88 1.00
C LEU A 147 9.30 17.41 0.25
N ARG A 148 10.50 17.01 0.67
CA ARG A 148 11.76 17.34 -0.01
C ARG A 148 11.80 16.81 -1.44
N CYS A 149 11.32 15.59 -1.68
CA CYS A 149 11.25 14.99 -3.02
C CYS A 149 10.49 15.89 -4.01
N VAL A 150 9.36 16.45 -3.58
CA VAL A 150 8.60 17.42 -4.38
C VAL A 150 9.32 18.77 -4.49
N ALA A 151 9.88 19.26 -3.38
CA ALA A 151 10.63 20.53 -3.37
C ALA A 151 11.85 20.52 -4.31
N GLU A 152 12.51 19.38 -4.48
CA GLU A 152 13.65 19.18 -5.37
C GLU A 152 13.22 18.88 -6.83
N ASN A 153 11.91 18.95 -7.15
CA ASN A 153 11.32 18.65 -8.47
C ASN A 153 11.60 17.22 -8.97
N LEU A 154 11.76 16.26 -8.04
CA LEU A 154 11.93 14.84 -8.35
C LEU A 154 10.60 14.07 -8.31
N GLY A 155 9.56 14.67 -7.73
CA GLY A 155 8.19 14.17 -7.77
C GLY A 155 7.18 15.31 -7.84
N ASP A 156 5.99 15.01 -8.36
CA ASP A 156 4.91 16.00 -8.51
C ASP A 156 3.97 16.06 -7.30
N VAL A 157 3.91 14.98 -6.52
CA VAL A 157 2.96 14.82 -5.40
C VAL A 157 3.66 14.13 -4.22
N ALA A 158 3.38 14.63 -3.00
CA ALA A 158 3.82 14.01 -1.76
C ALA A 158 2.64 13.69 -0.84
N PHE A 159 2.67 12.51 -0.22
CA PHE A 159 1.69 12.09 0.77
C PHE A 159 2.24 12.33 2.18
N VAL A 160 1.84 13.44 2.79
CA VAL A 160 2.34 13.88 4.10
C VAL A 160 1.20 14.32 5.03
N LYS A 161 1.48 14.49 6.33
CA LYS A 161 0.51 15.08 7.25
C LYS A 161 0.30 16.56 6.94
N HIS A 162 -0.88 17.06 7.31
CA HIS A 162 -1.23 18.47 7.16
C HIS A 162 -0.29 19.45 7.91
N SER A 163 0.45 19.00 8.92
CA SER A 163 1.38 19.83 9.69
C SER A 163 2.80 19.85 9.14
N THR A 164 3.21 18.84 8.35
CA THR A 164 4.60 18.61 7.93
C THR A 164 5.24 19.83 7.29
N VAL A 165 4.52 20.54 6.41
CA VAL A 165 5.02 21.75 5.73
C VAL A 165 5.34 22.85 6.75
N PHE A 166 4.40 23.15 7.65
CA PHE A 166 4.57 24.19 8.66
C PHE A 166 5.62 23.83 9.71
N ASP A 167 5.70 22.55 10.09
CA ASP A 167 6.69 22.05 11.06
C ASP A 167 8.12 22.16 10.48
N THR A 168 8.27 21.92 9.16
CA THR A 168 9.57 22.03 8.47
C THR A 168 10.05 23.48 8.35
N MET A 169 9.14 24.43 8.12
CA MET A 169 9.48 25.86 7.99
C MET A 169 9.74 26.58 9.31
N ASN A 170 9.14 26.12 10.42
CA ASN A 170 9.29 26.76 11.74
C ASN A 170 10.60 26.39 12.46
N VAL A 171 11.56 25.77 11.78
CA VAL A 171 12.85 25.39 12.35
C VAL A 171 13.79 26.61 12.38
N LYS A 172 14.58 26.73 13.45
CA LYS A 172 15.47 27.89 13.69
C LYS A 172 16.58 28.04 12.64
N ASP A 173 17.08 26.93 12.11
CA ASP A 173 18.07 26.87 11.04
C ASP A 173 17.64 25.80 10.01
N PRO A 174 16.80 26.17 9.03
CA PRO A 174 16.30 25.22 8.04
C PRO A 174 17.39 24.84 7.03
N GLU A 175 17.30 23.61 6.51
CA GLU A 175 18.14 23.12 5.41
C GLU A 175 17.98 23.98 4.14
N SER A 176 18.95 23.92 3.22
CA SER A 176 18.94 24.76 2.01
C SER A 176 17.68 24.58 1.17
N TRP A 177 17.26 23.33 0.92
CA TRP A 177 16.08 23.03 0.11
C TRP A 177 14.77 23.61 0.71
N VAL A 178 14.72 23.80 2.04
CA VAL A 178 13.56 24.41 2.71
C VAL A 178 13.52 25.92 2.47
N LYS A 179 14.68 26.56 2.29
CA LYS A 179 14.76 28.01 2.03
C LYS A 179 14.28 28.36 0.62
N ASP A 180 14.43 27.42 -0.30
CA ASP A 180 13.99 27.53 -1.69
C ASP A 180 12.53 27.11 -1.88
N LEU A 181 11.87 26.60 -0.82
CA LEU A 181 10.49 26.14 -0.87
C LEU A 181 9.50 27.31 -0.72
N GLU A 182 8.80 27.65 -1.80
CA GLU A 182 7.74 28.66 -1.78
C GLU A 182 6.39 28.02 -1.41
N LEU A 183 5.74 28.52 -0.36
CA LEU A 183 4.43 28.01 0.10
C LEU A 183 3.32 28.19 -0.94
N GLU A 184 3.47 29.16 -1.83
CA GLU A 184 2.48 29.52 -2.85
C GLU A 184 2.43 28.48 -3.98
N ASP A 185 3.52 27.74 -4.18
CA ASP A 185 3.63 26.66 -5.16
C ASP A 185 3.00 25.35 -4.66
N LEU A 186 2.75 25.24 -3.35
CA LEU A 186 2.18 24.05 -2.74
C LEU A 186 0.66 24.16 -2.59
N LYS A 187 -0.03 23.12 -3.05
CA LYS A 187 -1.49 22.99 -2.92
C LYS A 187 -1.88 21.63 -2.37
N LEU A 188 -3.05 21.56 -1.72
CA LEU A 188 -3.68 20.30 -1.35
C LEU A 188 -4.53 19.80 -2.50
N LEU A 189 -4.42 18.51 -2.80
CA LEU A 189 -5.30 17.81 -3.75
C LEU A 189 -6.48 17.19 -2.98
N CYS A 190 -7.69 17.55 -3.36
CA CYS A 190 -8.91 17.12 -2.68
C CYS A 190 -9.53 15.89 -3.36
N PRO A 191 -10.21 15.00 -2.61
CA PRO A 191 -10.86 13.82 -3.20
C PRO A 191 -11.95 14.11 -4.25
N ASP A 192 -12.50 15.33 -4.27
CA ASP A 192 -13.47 15.78 -5.27
C ASP A 192 -12.82 16.30 -6.56
N GLY A 193 -11.48 16.22 -6.67
CA GLY A 193 -10.70 16.69 -7.81
C GLY A 193 -10.36 18.18 -7.78
N THR A 194 -10.77 18.92 -6.73
CA THR A 194 -10.39 20.33 -6.56
C THR A 194 -9.03 20.47 -5.87
N GLU A 195 -8.49 21.70 -5.93
CA GLU A 195 -7.30 22.09 -5.19
C GLU A 195 -7.69 23.05 -4.07
N ALA A 196 -6.98 22.98 -2.93
CA ALA A 196 -7.19 23.88 -1.81
C ALA A 196 -5.87 24.40 -1.23
N THR A 197 -5.94 25.49 -0.47
CA THR A 197 -4.78 26.01 0.26
C THR A 197 -4.38 25.08 1.41
N LEU A 198 -3.10 25.13 1.83
CA LEU A 198 -2.58 24.30 2.94
C LEU A 198 -3.36 24.48 4.26
N THR A 199 -3.99 25.64 4.45
CA THR A 199 -4.80 25.94 5.65
C THR A 199 -6.16 25.22 5.67
N GLU A 200 -6.64 24.76 4.52
CA GLU A 200 -7.97 24.15 4.36
C GLU A 200 -7.97 22.62 4.50
N HIS A 201 -6.88 22.05 5.01
CA HIS A 201 -6.70 20.60 5.22
C HIS A 201 -7.85 19.92 5.97
N ARG A 202 -8.58 20.63 6.85
CA ARG A 202 -9.74 20.05 7.55
C ARG A 202 -10.89 19.68 6.61
N LYS A 203 -11.05 20.41 5.50
CA LYS A 203 -12.05 20.14 4.46
C LYS A 203 -11.46 19.33 3.31
N CYS A 204 -10.22 19.60 2.95
CA CYS A 204 -9.49 18.95 1.87
C CYS A 204 -8.40 18.02 2.43
N ASN A 205 -8.73 16.76 2.66
CA ASN A 205 -7.80 15.70 3.04
C ASN A 205 -8.26 14.35 2.48
N LEU A 206 -7.32 13.43 2.29
CA LEU A 206 -7.62 12.07 1.82
C LEU A 206 -8.28 11.24 2.92
N ALA A 207 -7.80 11.37 4.16
CA ALA A 207 -8.34 10.67 5.32
C ALA A 207 -7.89 11.32 6.63
N ALA A 208 -8.70 11.14 7.68
CA ALA A 208 -8.28 11.35 9.05
C ALA A 208 -7.57 10.09 9.59
N VAL A 209 -6.30 10.24 9.94
CA VAL A 209 -5.48 9.17 10.51
C VAL A 209 -5.40 9.35 12.04
N PRO A 210 -5.62 8.30 12.85
CA PRO A 210 -5.48 8.37 14.30
C PRO A 210 -4.05 8.75 14.70
N ALA A 211 -3.91 9.46 15.82
CA ALA A 211 -2.60 9.84 16.34
C ALA A 211 -1.76 8.61 16.73
N SER A 212 -0.44 8.75 16.67
CA SER A 212 0.51 7.71 17.10
C SER A 212 0.23 7.26 18.54
N ALA A 213 0.33 5.97 18.78
CA ALA A 213 0.14 5.36 20.10
C ALA A 213 1.38 4.55 20.50
N VAL A 214 1.72 4.61 21.79
CA VAL A 214 2.64 3.63 22.40
C VAL A 214 1.91 2.30 22.43
N VAL A 215 2.53 1.16 22.14
CA VAL A 215 1.88 -0.17 22.19
C VAL A 215 2.48 -1.03 23.30
N VAL A 216 1.66 -1.66 24.15
CA VAL A 216 2.17 -2.57 25.21
C VAL A 216 1.32 -3.83 25.35
N ARG A 217 1.82 -4.76 26.16
CA ARG A 217 1.05 -5.92 26.65
C ARG A 217 0.07 -5.50 27.74
N LEU A 218 -1.02 -6.25 27.88
CA LEU A 218 -2.10 -5.99 28.83
C LEU A 218 -1.63 -5.72 30.26
N GLU A 219 -0.76 -6.59 30.75
CA GLU A 219 -0.24 -6.58 32.11
C GLU A 219 0.60 -5.34 32.41
N ASP A 220 1.19 -4.73 31.38
CA ASP A 220 2.09 -3.58 31.49
C ASP A 220 1.36 -2.22 31.38
N LYS A 221 0.09 -2.21 30.95
CA LYS A 221 -0.69 -0.99 30.66
C LYS A 221 -0.63 0.06 31.78
N CYS A 222 -0.95 -0.35 33.00
CA CYS A 222 -0.98 0.56 34.15
C CYS A 222 0.41 1.05 34.55
N ARG A 223 1.42 0.16 34.46
CA ARG A 223 2.81 0.46 34.83
C ARG A 223 3.41 1.47 33.87
N VAL A 224 3.31 1.21 32.57
CA VAL A 224 3.87 2.07 31.52
C VAL A 224 3.14 3.41 31.45
N PHE A 225 1.81 3.43 31.54
CA PHE A 225 1.06 4.70 31.56
C PHE A 225 1.46 5.58 32.75
N LYS A 226 1.58 5.01 33.96
CA LYS A 226 2.01 5.78 35.14
C LYS A 226 3.43 6.34 34.96
N PHE A 227 4.33 5.55 34.40
CA PHE A 227 5.69 5.97 34.10
C PHE A 227 5.70 7.14 33.09
N LEU A 228 5.07 6.98 31.92
CA LEU A 228 5.02 8.00 30.87
C LEU A 228 4.29 9.27 31.33
N ASN A 229 3.22 9.14 32.11
CA ASN A 229 2.52 10.28 32.68
C ASN A 229 3.38 11.07 33.68
N ARG A 230 4.27 10.39 34.42
CA ARG A 230 5.25 11.06 35.27
C ARG A 230 6.36 11.70 34.42
N ALA A 231 6.88 10.99 33.42
CA ALA A 231 7.93 11.47 32.52
C ALA A 231 7.49 12.75 31.78
N GLN A 232 6.32 12.76 31.14
CA GLN A 232 5.83 13.95 30.41
C GLN A 232 5.58 15.16 31.32
N ARG A 233 5.24 14.96 32.61
CA ARG A 233 5.06 16.06 33.56
C ARG A 233 6.39 16.68 33.98
N MET A 234 7.46 15.90 34.01
CA MET A 234 8.80 16.36 34.38
C MET A 234 9.58 16.89 33.18
N PHE A 235 9.42 16.27 32.01
CA PHE A 235 10.25 16.46 30.82
C PHE A 235 9.47 16.86 29.57
N GLY A 236 8.15 17.08 29.66
CA GLY A 236 7.35 17.49 28.50
C GLY A 236 7.56 18.95 28.07
N ASN A 237 8.27 19.74 28.87
CA ASN A 237 8.75 21.07 28.49
C ASN A 237 10.23 21.17 28.86
N ALA A 238 11.01 21.90 28.06
CA ALA A 238 12.48 21.93 28.07
C ALA A 238 13.11 22.66 29.28
N MET A 239 12.59 22.43 30.49
CA MET A 239 13.02 23.15 31.70
C MET A 239 14.24 22.52 32.40
N GLN A 240 14.68 21.32 32.02
CA GLN A 240 15.75 20.58 32.72
C GLN A 240 16.85 20.03 31.79
N GLY A 241 17.12 20.69 30.66
CA GLY A 241 18.15 20.23 29.70
C GLY A 241 17.84 18.93 28.96
N PHE A 242 16.66 18.35 29.21
CA PHE A 242 16.08 17.24 28.46
C PHE A 242 14.61 17.57 28.18
N SER A 243 14.18 17.32 26.95
CA SER A 243 12.79 17.49 26.50
C SER A 243 12.35 16.18 25.84
N LEU A 244 11.25 15.60 26.34
CA LEU A 244 10.78 14.26 25.95
C LEU A 244 10.27 14.20 24.50
N PHE A 245 9.86 15.34 23.96
CA PHE A 245 9.24 15.46 22.64
C PHE A 245 10.08 16.37 21.72
N ASP A 246 11.38 16.46 21.94
CA ASP A 246 12.30 17.25 21.11
C ASP A 246 13.54 16.41 20.77
N SER A 247 13.67 16.07 19.49
CA SER A 247 14.78 15.26 18.97
C SER A 247 15.98 16.11 18.52
N SER A 248 15.87 17.44 18.48
CA SER A 248 16.90 18.34 17.93
C SER A 248 18.31 18.16 18.51
N PRO A 249 18.51 17.82 19.81
CA PRO A 249 19.85 17.61 20.35
C PRO A 249 20.57 16.34 19.87
N TYR A 250 19.87 15.43 19.18
CA TYR A 250 20.37 14.08 18.86
C TYR A 250 20.69 13.85 17.39
N GLY A 251 20.54 14.88 16.53
CA GLY A 251 20.82 14.76 15.10
C GLY A 251 19.81 13.88 14.33
N GLY A 252 18.59 13.71 14.86
CA GLY A 252 17.50 13.00 14.22
C GLY A 252 16.15 13.69 14.47
N LYS A 253 15.08 13.20 13.83
CA LYS A 253 13.70 13.70 13.98
C LYS A 253 12.79 12.57 14.47
N ASP A 254 11.75 12.95 15.21
CA ASP A 254 10.70 12.04 15.69
C ASP A 254 11.24 10.81 16.48
N LEU A 255 12.33 11.01 17.23
CA LEU A 255 12.98 9.95 17.99
C LEU A 255 12.14 9.58 19.21
N MET A 256 11.70 8.32 19.27
CA MET A 256 10.77 7.75 20.27
C MET A 256 9.33 8.29 20.19
N PHE A 257 9.17 9.62 20.10
CA PHE A 257 7.91 10.32 19.94
C PHE A 257 8.05 11.36 18.83
N THR A 258 6.96 11.65 18.13
CA THR A 258 6.93 12.75 17.15
C THR A 258 7.24 14.08 17.84
N ASP A 259 8.07 14.92 17.23
CA ASP A 259 8.52 16.19 17.82
C ASP A 259 7.35 17.20 18.00
N GLY A 260 6.26 17.03 17.23
CA GLY A 260 5.00 17.76 17.41
C GLY A 260 4.14 17.32 18.61
N THR A 261 4.58 16.32 19.39
CA THR A 261 3.80 15.79 20.52
C THR A 261 3.70 16.80 21.65
N ARG A 262 2.47 17.24 21.98
CA ARG A 262 2.24 18.17 23.10
C ARG A 262 1.96 17.48 24.43
N LYS A 263 1.34 16.29 24.38
CA LYS A 263 0.87 15.56 25.58
C LYS A 263 0.57 14.12 25.23
N LEU A 264 0.86 13.19 26.15
CA LEU A 264 0.39 11.81 26.04
C LEU A 264 -0.94 11.66 26.76
N LEU A 265 -1.96 11.19 26.04
CA LEU A 265 -3.31 10.96 26.56
C LEU A 265 -3.52 9.50 26.94
N LYS A 266 -4.41 9.27 27.91
CA LYS A 266 -4.83 7.92 28.27
C LYS A 266 -5.85 7.44 27.23
N VAL A 267 -5.54 6.34 26.55
CA VAL A 267 -6.49 5.66 25.67
C VAL A 267 -7.39 4.71 26.46
N VAL A 268 -8.68 4.74 26.14
CA VAL A 268 -9.71 3.85 26.69
C VAL A 268 -10.27 3.02 25.53
N GLY A 269 -10.34 1.70 25.70
CA GLY A 269 -10.80 0.77 24.65
C GLY A 269 -9.66 -0.03 24.01
N SER A 270 -10.00 -0.74 22.92
CA SER A 270 -9.12 -1.61 22.12
C SER A 270 -8.40 -0.84 21.02
N TYR A 271 -7.42 -1.47 20.36
CA TYR A 271 -6.78 -0.90 19.16
C TYR A 271 -7.83 -0.52 18.10
N SER A 272 -8.86 -1.34 17.89
CA SER A 272 -9.96 -1.04 16.97
C SER A 272 -10.81 0.16 17.40
N SER A 273 -10.98 0.37 18.71
CA SER A 273 -11.67 1.55 19.25
C SER A 273 -10.82 2.82 19.11
N TRP A 274 -9.49 2.69 19.26
CA TRP A 274 -8.53 3.78 19.09
C TRP A 274 -8.42 4.22 17.63
N LEU A 275 -8.23 3.27 16.73
CA LEU A 275 -8.12 3.52 15.29
C LEU A 275 -9.43 4.04 14.70
N GLY A 276 -10.56 3.63 15.27
CA GLY A 276 -11.89 4.01 14.83
C GLY A 276 -12.37 3.19 13.62
N PRO A 277 -13.70 3.14 13.40
CA PRO A 277 -14.32 2.20 12.46
C PRO A 277 -13.93 2.44 11.00
N SER A 278 -13.63 3.68 10.61
CA SER A 278 -13.21 4.00 9.24
C SER A 278 -11.83 3.43 8.94
N TYR A 279 -10.87 3.67 9.83
CA TYR A 279 -9.50 3.19 9.68
C TYR A 279 -9.41 1.67 9.80
N THR A 280 -10.16 1.06 10.73
CA THR A 280 -10.17 -0.40 10.88
C THR A 280 -10.76 -1.12 9.69
N LYS A 281 -11.76 -0.55 9.01
CA LYS A 281 -12.33 -1.16 7.79
C LYS A 281 -11.31 -1.16 6.65
N VAL A 282 -10.55 -0.08 6.52
CA VAL A 282 -9.46 0.02 5.55
C VAL A 282 -8.37 -1.01 5.87
N LEU A 283 -7.94 -1.10 7.13
CA LEU A 283 -6.97 -2.13 7.55
C LEU A 283 -7.48 -3.56 7.31
N GLN A 284 -8.74 -3.87 7.61
CA GLN A 284 -9.32 -5.19 7.39
C GLN A 284 -9.36 -5.57 5.90
N ALA A 285 -9.59 -4.60 5.02
CA ALA A 285 -9.50 -4.82 3.58
C ALA A 285 -8.07 -5.22 3.18
N PHE A 286 -7.06 -4.54 3.72
CA PHE A 286 -5.64 -4.89 3.48
C PHE A 286 -5.22 -6.21 4.15
N GLU A 287 -5.75 -6.57 5.32
CA GLU A 287 -5.44 -7.84 6.01
C GLU A 287 -5.96 -9.08 5.26
N CYS A 288 -7.01 -8.93 4.46
CA CYS A 288 -7.50 -9.99 3.58
C CYS A 288 -6.61 -10.17 2.33
N GLU A 289 -5.72 -9.21 2.04
CA GLU A 289 -4.89 -9.17 0.83
C GLU A 289 -3.41 -9.49 1.09
N GLY A 290 -2.95 -9.54 2.35
CA GLY A 290 -1.56 -9.88 2.68
C GLY A 290 -1.36 -10.33 4.13
N LYS A 291 -0.69 -11.46 4.32
CA LYS A 291 -0.17 -11.88 5.64
C LYS A 291 0.93 -10.91 6.08
N PHE A 292 0.57 -9.85 6.80
CA PHE A 292 1.56 -9.10 7.58
C PHE A 292 1.99 -9.92 8.81
N ILE A 293 3.29 -10.15 8.91
CA ILE A 293 3.93 -10.83 10.03
C ILE A 293 3.99 -9.86 11.23
N LEU A 294 2.94 -9.87 12.06
CA LEU A 294 3.13 -9.67 13.50
C LEU A 294 3.33 -11.06 14.08
N ASN A 295 4.53 -11.34 14.60
CA ASN A 295 4.91 -12.61 15.20
C ASN A 295 3.99 -13.01 16.37
N VAL A 296 2.88 -13.66 16.05
CA VAL A 296 2.11 -14.55 16.93
C VAL A 296 2.07 -15.89 16.19
N LYS A 297 2.63 -16.93 16.81
CA LYS A 297 2.84 -18.26 16.20
C LYS A 297 1.62 -18.76 15.42
N VAL A 298 1.80 -18.98 14.11
CA VAL A 298 0.86 -19.77 13.30
C VAL A 298 1.54 -21.10 12.97
N SER A 299 1.03 -22.18 13.57
CA SER A 299 1.29 -23.53 13.09
C SER A 299 0.40 -23.75 11.86
N ALA A 300 1.00 -23.87 10.68
CA ALA A 300 0.30 -24.29 9.48
C ALA A 300 0.60 -25.76 9.19
N LYS A 301 -0.43 -26.60 9.25
CA LYS A 301 -0.43 -27.87 8.50
C LYS A 301 -1.80 -28.11 7.87
N SER A 302 -1.84 -27.77 6.57
CA SER A 302 -2.40 -28.55 5.46
C SER A 302 -3.92 -28.78 5.34
N ILE A 303 -4.40 -28.48 4.11
CA ILE A 303 -5.24 -29.32 3.22
C ILE A 303 -6.78 -29.10 3.20
N LEU A 304 -7.25 -28.83 1.96
CA LEU A 304 -8.57 -29.01 1.33
C LEU A 304 -9.68 -27.96 1.52
N ASN A 305 -9.87 -27.18 0.45
CA ASN A 305 -11.07 -27.10 -0.39
C ASN A 305 -12.44 -27.12 0.32
N ARG A 306 -13.13 -25.97 0.35
CA ARG A 306 -14.54 -25.77 -0.07
C ARG A 306 -15.00 -24.31 0.15
N ASN A 307 -15.58 -23.74 -0.92
CA ASN A 307 -16.57 -22.65 -0.96
C ASN A 307 -16.22 -21.30 -0.29
N CYS A 308 -15.61 -20.42 -1.08
CA CYS A 308 -15.55 -18.99 -0.82
C CYS A 308 -16.88 -18.31 -1.21
N SER A 309 -17.94 -18.44 -0.40
CA SER A 309 -19.16 -17.63 -0.58
C SER A 309 -20.05 -17.44 0.67
N SER A 310 -19.72 -17.97 1.85
CA SER A 310 -20.68 -17.87 2.98
C SER A 310 -20.08 -17.88 4.40
N LEU A 311 -18.79 -17.58 4.57
CA LEU A 311 -18.13 -17.69 5.87
C LEU A 311 -17.15 -16.53 6.12
N CYS A 312 -17.69 -15.36 6.47
CA CYS A 312 -17.07 -14.58 7.54
C CYS A 312 -17.81 -14.91 8.85
N PRO A 313 -17.58 -16.08 9.50
CA PRO A 313 -18.04 -16.23 10.85
C PRO A 313 -17.22 -15.25 11.70
N ASN A 314 -17.91 -14.47 12.54
CA ASN A 314 -17.29 -13.76 13.65
C ASN A 314 -16.25 -14.69 14.30
N PRO A 315 -14.95 -14.34 14.34
CA PRO A 315 -14.00 -15.14 15.08
C PRO A 315 -14.20 -14.85 16.57
N SER A 316 -15.08 -15.61 17.21
CA SER A 316 -15.09 -15.78 18.65
C SER A 316 -14.04 -16.82 19.02
N PHE A 317 -12.81 -16.40 19.31
CA PHE A 317 -11.75 -17.21 19.94
C PHE A 317 -10.80 -16.33 20.79
N PRO A 318 -10.05 -16.91 21.73
CA PRO A 318 -9.96 -16.46 23.11
C PRO A 318 -9.01 -15.28 23.34
N THR A 319 -9.38 -14.52 24.37
CA THR A 319 -8.68 -13.40 25.00
C THR A 319 -7.14 -13.49 24.96
N GLY A 320 -6.55 -12.85 23.97
CA GLY A 320 -5.12 -12.54 23.90
C GLY A 320 -4.96 -11.20 23.22
N SER A 321 -5.55 -10.18 23.82
CA SER A 321 -5.75 -8.90 23.18
C SER A 321 -4.51 -8.00 23.37
N LEU A 322 -4.12 -7.37 22.28
CA LEU A 322 -3.02 -6.41 22.16
C LEU A 322 -3.60 -5.02 22.50
N TRP A 323 -3.03 -4.29 23.48
CA TRP A 323 -3.59 -3.01 23.94
C TRP A 323 -2.52 -1.95 24.20
N MET A 324 -2.53 -0.92 23.37
CA MET A 324 -2.67 0.47 23.82
C MET A 324 -3.36 1.26 22.72
#